data_AF-A0ABD4SVH8-F1
#
_entry.id   AF-A0ABD4SVH8-F1
#
_cell.length_a   1.000
_cell.length_b   1.000
_cell.length_c   1.000
_cell.angle_alpha   90.00
_cell.angle_beta   90.00
_cell.angle_gamma   90.00
#
_symmetry.space_group_name_H-M   'P 1'
#
loop_
_entity.id
_entity.type
_entity.pdbx_description
1 polymer ?
#
loop_
_entity_poly.entity_id
_entity_poly.type
_entity_poly.pdbx_seq_one_letter_code
_entity_poly.pdbx_strand_id
1 'polypeptide(L)'
;MAAGRFGKTPFDWLRQRDTVEYLAALAKRSGNSGFLPELNKIKHLDGSSAASRAKLLRLAKNTGFVRARAGSPETGGGTWLHPKLAIVFARWLDVDFAVWCDEQIDTLLRRGQVVVTAGEISHWKELIELERSDAESKAMASAGSRLMLARKKLLPRLATERNRLKALVQRTLFPLN
;
A
#
# COMPACT_ATOMS: atom_id res chain seq x y z
N MET A 1 9.83 -0.51 -4.41
CA MET A 1 8.73 -0.36 -3.43
C MET A 1 7.44 -0.01 -4.17
N ALA A 2 6.27 -0.46 -3.70
CA ALA A 2 4.98 -0.23 -4.37
C ALA A 2 4.68 1.26 -4.63
N ALA A 3 4.98 2.13 -3.66
CA ALA A 3 4.77 3.58 -3.77
C ALA A 3 5.55 4.25 -4.92
N GLY A 4 6.71 3.68 -5.30
CA GLY A 4 7.54 4.23 -6.38
C GLY A 4 6.86 4.20 -7.74
N ARG A 5 5.89 3.29 -7.96
CA ARG A 5 5.07 3.27 -9.18
C ARG A 5 4.18 4.51 -9.34
N PHE A 6 3.91 5.20 -8.23
CA PHE A 6 3.07 6.41 -8.16
C PHE A 6 3.91 7.68 -7.94
N GLY A 7 5.24 7.62 -8.10
CA GLY A 7 6.13 8.75 -7.83
C GLY A 7 6.15 9.20 -6.37
N LYS A 8 5.76 8.31 -5.44
CA LYS A 8 5.52 8.60 -4.03
C LYS A 8 6.43 7.75 -3.13
N THR A 9 6.67 8.20 -1.90
CA THR A 9 7.36 7.42 -0.87
C THR A 9 6.50 7.25 0.38
N PRO A 10 6.68 6.17 1.18
CA PRO A 10 5.97 6.05 2.45
C PRO A 10 6.20 7.24 3.40
N PHE A 11 7.36 7.89 3.33
CA PHE A 11 7.64 9.07 4.15
C PHE A 11 6.78 10.27 3.77
N ASP A 12 6.42 10.43 2.50
CA ASP A 12 5.56 11.55 2.07
C ASP A 12 4.19 11.44 2.72
N TRP A 13 3.64 10.22 2.81
CA TRP A 13 2.40 9.93 3.51
C TRP A 13 2.50 10.14 5.02
N LEU A 14 3.52 9.56 5.65
CA LEU A 14 3.72 9.62 7.11
C LEU A 14 4.05 11.03 7.65
N ARG A 15 4.37 11.97 6.76
CA ARG A 15 4.61 13.38 7.07
C ARG A 15 3.37 14.25 6.86
N GLN A 16 2.25 13.70 6.40
CA GLN A 16 0.99 14.43 6.30
C GLN A 16 0.31 14.47 7.66
N ARG A 17 -0.25 15.64 7.99
CA ARG A 17 -0.98 15.85 9.24
C ARG A 17 -2.16 14.88 9.36
N ASP A 18 -3.00 14.80 8.34
CA ASP A 18 -4.20 13.96 8.33
C ASP A 18 -3.86 12.47 8.51
N THR A 19 -2.72 12.03 7.99
CA THR A 19 -2.23 10.66 8.19
C THR A 19 -1.87 10.40 9.64
N VAL A 20 -1.20 11.34 10.31
CA VAL A 20 -0.87 11.22 11.74
C VAL A 20 -2.14 11.28 12.60
N GLU A 21 -3.11 12.12 12.24
CA GLU A 21 -4.42 12.16 12.90
C GLU A 21 -5.19 10.84 12.74
N TYR A 22 -5.18 10.24 11.55
CA TYR A 22 -5.75 8.91 11.30
C TYR A 22 -5.07 7.83 12.15
N LEU A 23 -3.73 7.79 12.16
CA LEU A 23 -2.95 6.83 12.96
C LEU A 23 -3.27 6.95 14.45
N ALA A 24 -3.46 8.17 14.93
CA ALA A 24 -3.81 8.43 16.30
C ALA A 24 -5.21 7.94 16.66
N ALA A 25 -6.19 8.20 15.79
CA ALA A 25 -7.54 7.67 15.95
C ALA A 25 -7.55 6.14 15.94
N LEU A 26 -6.77 5.52 15.05
CA LEU A 26 -6.63 4.07 14.97
C LEU A 26 -5.99 3.48 16.23
N ALA A 27 -4.94 4.11 16.74
CA ALA A 27 -4.23 3.66 17.93
C ALA A 27 -5.09 3.82 19.20
N LYS A 28 -5.83 4.93 19.32
CA LYS A 28 -6.85 5.12 20.39
C LYS A 28 -7.88 3.99 20.37
N ARG A 29 -8.42 3.65 19.19
CA ARG A 29 -9.39 2.54 19.03
C ARG A 29 -8.79 1.17 19.34
N SER A 30 -7.47 1.04 19.27
CA SER A 30 -6.74 -0.20 19.56
C SER A 30 -6.24 -0.25 21.02
N GLY A 31 -6.68 0.66 21.89
CA GLY A 31 -6.30 0.71 23.30
C GLY A 31 -4.95 1.38 23.60
N ASN A 32 -4.27 1.92 22.59
CA ASN A 32 -3.03 2.68 22.78
C ASN A 32 -3.35 4.18 22.75
N SER A 33 -3.35 4.84 23.91
CA SER A 33 -3.69 6.27 24.05
C SER A 33 -2.53 7.14 24.57
N GLY A 34 -1.35 6.57 24.80
CA GLY A 34 -0.23 7.25 25.47
C GLY A 34 0.30 8.50 24.74
N PHE A 35 0.04 8.63 23.44
CA PHE A 35 0.54 9.71 22.58
C PHE A 35 -0.51 10.82 22.32
N LEU A 36 -1.75 10.70 22.83
CA LEU A 36 -2.82 11.69 22.63
C LEU A 36 -2.47 13.11 23.13
N PRO A 37 -1.75 13.30 24.26
CA PRO A 37 -1.33 14.64 24.70
C PRO A 37 -0.39 15.32 23.70
N GLU A 38 0.46 14.54 23.03
CA GLU A 38 1.37 15.04 22.01
C GLU A 38 0.60 15.39 20.73
N LEU A 39 -0.50 14.68 20.44
CA LEU A 39 -1.34 14.92 19.28
C LEU A 39 -2.07 16.27 19.32
N ASN A 40 -2.55 16.68 20.49
CA ASN A 40 -3.17 18.00 20.65
C ASN A 40 -2.19 19.14 20.32
N LYS A 41 -0.89 18.94 20.57
CA LYS A 41 0.18 19.88 20.19
C LYS A 41 0.46 19.89 18.68
N ILE A 42 0.00 18.88 17.93
CA ILE A 42 0.20 18.76 16.47
C ILE A 42 -0.88 19.51 15.70
N LYS A 43 -2.09 19.66 16.25
CA LYS A 43 -3.22 20.32 15.55
C LYS A 43 -2.92 21.75 15.06
N HIS A 44 -1.85 22.35 15.55
CA HIS A 44 -1.41 23.69 15.19
C HIS A 44 -0.05 23.72 14.47
N LEU A 45 0.56 22.56 14.17
CA LEU A 45 1.81 22.51 13.42
C LEU A 45 1.54 22.78 11.93
N ASP A 46 2.36 23.64 11.34
CA ASP A 46 2.44 23.76 9.89
C ASP A 46 2.97 22.45 9.29
N GLY A 47 2.26 21.83 8.34
CA GLY A 47 2.73 20.57 7.74
C GLY A 47 3.98 20.74 6.84
N SER A 48 4.39 21.98 6.60
CA SER A 48 5.35 22.37 5.57
C SER A 48 6.80 22.41 6.06
N SER A 49 7.04 22.83 7.29
CA SER A 49 8.41 22.99 7.80
C SER A 49 9.10 21.64 7.99
N ALA A 50 10.44 21.62 7.86
CA ALA A 50 11.23 20.40 8.07
C ALA A 50 11.09 19.88 9.52
N ALA A 51 11.03 20.80 10.49
CA ALA A 51 10.83 20.49 11.91
C ALA A 51 9.46 19.83 12.15
N SER A 52 8.40 20.39 11.58
CA SER A 52 7.06 19.81 11.70
C SER A 52 6.95 18.44 11.04
N ARG A 53 7.53 18.25 9.85
CA ARG A 53 7.58 16.94 9.17
C ARG A 53 8.35 15.89 9.98
N ALA A 54 9.45 16.26 10.62
CA ALA A 54 10.19 15.37 11.52
C ALA A 54 9.36 14.99 12.75
N LYS A 55 8.64 15.94 13.33
CA LYS A 55 7.75 15.73 14.47
C LYS A 55 6.58 14.81 14.12
N LEU A 56 5.93 15.01 12.97
CA LEU A 56 4.86 14.16 12.44
C LEU A 56 5.33 12.71 12.26
N LEU A 57 6.51 12.51 11.65
CA LEU A 57 7.08 11.18 11.47
C LEU A 57 7.38 10.48 12.81
N ARG A 58 7.89 11.21 13.81
CA ARG A 58 8.12 10.66 15.16
C ARG A 58 6.82 10.16 15.78
N LEU A 59 5.75 10.93 15.65
CA LEU A 59 4.43 10.62 16.21
C LEU A 59 3.78 9.43 15.50
N ALA A 60 3.90 9.36 14.17
CA ALA A 60 3.48 8.20 13.40
C ALA A 60 4.12 6.90 13.92
N LYS A 61 5.43 6.91 14.22
CA LYS A 61 6.14 5.75 14.78
C LYS A 61 5.66 5.38 16.19
N ASN A 62 5.38 6.36 17.03
CA ASN A 62 4.90 6.14 18.42
C ASN A 62 3.51 5.49 18.49
N THR A 63 2.73 5.51 17.41
CA THR A 63 1.41 4.85 17.37
C THR A 63 1.50 3.31 17.44
N GLY A 64 2.66 2.73 17.11
CA GLY A 64 2.87 1.29 17.03
C GLY A 64 2.44 0.66 15.69
N PHE A 65 1.84 1.43 14.78
CA PHE A 65 1.41 0.94 13.46
C PHE A 65 2.45 1.10 12.36
N VAL A 66 3.56 1.79 12.65
CA VAL A 66 4.61 2.14 11.69
C VAL A 66 5.98 1.83 12.28
N ARG A 67 6.79 1.09 11.53
CA ARG A 67 8.22 0.93 11.80
C ARG A 67 9.00 1.47 10.61
N ALA A 68 10.00 2.31 10.84
CA ALA A 68 10.89 2.77 9.76
C ALA A 68 12.33 2.76 10.22
N ARG A 69 13.18 2.09 9.43
CA ARG A 69 14.62 1.93 9.64
C ARG A 69 15.36 2.54 8.45
N ALA A 70 16.33 3.40 8.73
CA ALA A 70 17.20 3.96 7.70
C ALA A 70 18.16 2.88 7.16
N GLY A 71 18.69 3.11 5.96
CA GLY A 71 19.55 2.17 5.24
C GLY A 71 18.87 1.61 4.00
N SER A 72 19.60 0.79 3.26
CA SER A 72 19.09 0.14 2.06
C SER A 72 18.33 -1.14 2.39
N PRO A 73 17.45 -1.62 1.49
CA PRO A 73 16.70 -2.86 1.70
C PRO A 73 17.59 -4.07 2.07
N GLU A 74 18.77 -4.20 1.44
CA GLU A 74 19.73 -5.28 1.71
C GLU A 74 20.33 -5.24 3.13
N THR A 75 20.42 -4.06 3.74
CA THR A 75 20.86 -3.87 5.15
C THR A 75 19.69 -3.91 6.15
N GLY A 76 18.48 -4.22 5.68
CA GLY A 76 17.27 -4.20 6.49
C GLY A 76 16.71 -2.79 6.71
N GLY A 77 17.02 -1.83 5.84
CA GLY A 77 16.37 -0.52 5.79
C GLY A 77 15.02 -0.59 5.08
N GLY A 78 14.06 0.22 5.52
CA GLY A 78 12.71 0.20 4.97
C GLY A 78 11.66 0.85 5.85
N THR A 79 10.42 0.81 5.38
CA THR A 79 9.23 1.23 6.14
C THR A 79 8.22 0.09 6.12
N TRP A 80 7.81 -0.37 7.30
CA TRP A 80 6.82 -1.42 7.50
C TRP A 80 5.58 -0.78 8.11
N LEU A 81 4.44 -1.03 7.46
CA LEU A 81 3.13 -0.57 7.88
C LEU A 81 2.34 -1.77 8.41
N HIS A 82 1.61 -1.58 9.49
CA HIS A 82 0.70 -2.58 10.00
C HIS A 82 -0.44 -2.86 8.98
N PRO A 83 -0.95 -4.10 8.83
CA PRO A 83 -1.96 -4.44 7.83
C PRO A 83 -3.23 -3.57 7.84
N LYS A 84 -3.65 -3.10 9.03
CA LYS A 84 -4.77 -2.14 9.16
C LYS A 84 -4.57 -0.81 8.40
N LEU A 85 -3.35 -0.50 7.98
CA LEU A 85 -3.02 0.68 7.18
C LEU A 85 -3.06 0.44 5.67
N ALA A 86 -3.21 -0.81 5.22
CA ALA A 86 -3.08 -1.17 3.81
C ALA A 86 -4.05 -0.37 2.92
N ILE A 87 -5.33 -0.31 3.29
CA ILE A 87 -6.36 0.38 2.49
C ILE A 87 -6.14 1.90 2.48
N VAL A 88 -5.95 2.54 3.63
CA VAL A 88 -5.73 4.00 3.69
C VAL A 88 -4.45 4.42 2.96
N PHE A 89 -3.40 3.61 3.01
CA PHE A 89 -2.18 3.87 2.27
C PHE A 89 -2.38 3.71 0.76
N ALA A 90 -3.09 2.68 0.33
CA ALA A 90 -3.42 2.47 -1.09
C ALA A 90 -4.31 3.60 -1.64
N ARG A 91 -5.32 4.05 -0.89
CA ARG A 91 -6.15 5.24 -1.22
C ARG A 91 -5.31 6.50 -1.40
N TRP A 92 -4.25 6.68 -0.60
CA TRP A 92 -3.34 7.80 -0.78
C TRP A 92 -2.45 7.67 -2.01
N LEU A 93 -2.06 6.45 -2.40
CA LEU A 93 -1.23 6.21 -3.57
C LEU A 93 -1.98 6.53 -4.87
N ASP A 94 -3.22 6.09 -4.98
CA ASP A 94 -4.02 6.07 -6.20
C ASP A 94 -5.41 6.69 -5.95
N VAL A 95 -5.69 7.79 -6.65
CA VAL A 95 -6.94 8.56 -6.49
C VAL A 95 -8.14 7.78 -7.05
N ASP A 96 -7.98 7.09 -8.17
CA ASP A 96 -9.08 6.30 -8.76
C ASP A 96 -9.44 5.15 -7.81
N PHE A 97 -8.44 4.50 -7.21
CA PHE A 97 -8.68 3.50 -6.17
C PHE A 97 -9.36 4.08 -4.92
N ALA A 98 -9.07 5.33 -4.57
CA ALA A 98 -9.74 6.00 -3.45
C ALA A 98 -11.23 6.24 -3.73
N VAL A 99 -11.55 6.73 -4.92
CA VAL A 99 -12.94 6.91 -5.37
C VAL A 99 -13.66 5.57 -5.38
N TRP A 100 -13.04 4.53 -5.94
CA TRP A 100 -13.61 3.19 -5.94
C TRP A 100 -13.94 2.68 -4.52
N CYS A 101 -13.03 2.87 -3.56
CA CYS A 101 -13.29 2.49 -2.17
C CYS A 101 -14.54 3.19 -1.61
N ASP A 102 -14.75 4.45 -1.97
CA ASP A 102 -15.92 5.21 -1.53
C ASP A 102 -17.21 4.72 -2.20
N GLU A 103 -17.16 4.31 -3.47
CA GLU A 103 -18.28 3.65 -4.17
C GLU A 103 -18.66 2.30 -3.53
N GLN A 104 -17.66 1.53 -3.04
CA GLN A 104 -17.93 0.29 -2.31
C GLN A 104 -18.65 0.57 -0.98
N ILE A 105 -18.27 1.65 -0.28
CA ILE A 105 -18.96 2.07 0.94
C ILE A 105 -20.38 2.54 0.64
N ASP A 106 -20.60 3.32 -0.42
CA ASP A 106 -21.95 3.74 -0.85
C ASP A 106 -22.82 2.52 -1.19
N THR A 107 -22.26 1.55 -1.92
CA THR A 107 -22.94 0.28 -2.23
C THR A 107 -23.33 -0.48 -0.96
N LEU A 108 -22.42 -0.57 0.02
CA LEU A 108 -22.69 -1.19 1.32
C LEU A 108 -23.84 -0.51 2.05
N LEU A 109 -23.88 0.82 2.05
CA LEU A 109 -24.94 1.59 2.71
C LEU A 109 -26.30 1.44 2.03
N ARG A 110 -26.34 1.38 0.69
CA ARG A 110 -27.59 1.27 -0.08
C ARG A 110 -28.15 -0.15 -0.14
N ARG A 111 -27.27 -1.15 -0.26
CA ARG A 111 -27.65 -2.55 -0.51
C ARG A 111 -27.47 -3.46 0.69
N GLY A 112 -26.84 -2.97 1.76
CA GLY A 112 -26.51 -3.74 2.96
C GLY A 112 -25.33 -4.70 2.80
N GLN A 113 -24.76 -4.81 1.59
CA GLN A 113 -23.64 -5.71 1.29
C GLN A 113 -22.86 -5.26 0.05
N VAL A 114 -21.59 -5.66 0.00
CA VAL A 114 -20.73 -5.64 -1.18
C VAL A 114 -20.39 -7.09 -1.51
N VAL A 115 -20.66 -7.51 -2.74
CA VAL A 115 -20.44 -8.89 -3.17
C VAL A 115 -19.21 -8.94 -4.06
N VAL A 116 -18.26 -9.80 -3.70
CA VAL A 116 -17.12 -10.17 -4.56
C VAL A 116 -17.28 -11.65 -4.87
N THR A 117 -17.37 -11.99 -6.15
CA THR A 117 -17.61 -13.35 -6.60
C THR A 117 -16.36 -14.23 -6.43
N ALA A 118 -16.56 -15.54 -6.35
CA ALA A 118 -15.44 -16.49 -6.28
C ALA A 118 -14.49 -16.39 -7.48
N GLY A 119 -15.02 -16.11 -8.68
CA GLY A 119 -14.23 -15.90 -9.89
C GLY A 119 -13.32 -14.67 -9.78
N GLU A 120 -13.84 -13.57 -9.25
CA GLU A 120 -13.06 -12.35 -9.02
C GLU A 120 -11.94 -12.59 -8.01
N ILE A 121 -12.25 -13.27 -6.90
CA ILE A 121 -11.24 -13.67 -5.92
C ILE A 121 -10.16 -14.56 -6.56
N SER A 122 -10.54 -15.47 -7.48
CA SER A 122 -9.59 -16.33 -8.19
C SER A 122 -8.63 -15.53 -9.05
N HIS A 123 -9.14 -14.63 -9.90
CA HIS A 123 -8.29 -13.80 -10.76
C HIS A 123 -7.30 -12.96 -9.94
N TRP A 124 -7.75 -12.43 -8.80
CA TRP A 124 -6.86 -11.72 -7.86
C TRP A 124 -5.77 -12.60 -7.29
N LYS A 125 -6.11 -13.82 -6.83
CA LYS A 125 -5.13 -14.79 -6.31
C LYS A 125 -4.13 -15.20 -7.38
N GLU A 126 -4.60 -15.48 -8.59
CA GLU A 126 -3.76 -15.80 -9.75
C GLU A 126 -2.81 -14.66 -10.09
N LEU A 127 -3.27 -13.40 -10.05
CA LEU A 127 -2.41 -12.24 -10.29
C LEU A 127 -1.33 -12.09 -9.22
N ILE A 128 -1.67 -12.27 -7.94
CA ILE A 128 -0.71 -12.23 -6.83
C ILE A 128 0.36 -13.32 -7.00
N GLU A 129 -0.07 -14.54 -7.31
CA GLU A 129 0.84 -15.67 -7.49
C GLU A 129 1.75 -15.48 -8.72
N LEU A 130 1.22 -14.93 -9.81
CA LEU A 130 2.00 -14.58 -10.99
C LEU A 130 3.07 -13.53 -10.67
N GLU A 131 2.72 -12.46 -9.93
CA GLU A 131 3.67 -11.41 -9.53
C GLU A 131 4.74 -11.96 -8.58
N ARG A 132 4.36 -12.86 -7.68
CA ARG A 132 5.30 -13.56 -6.79
C ARG A 132 6.26 -14.44 -7.59
N SER A 133 5.74 -15.29 -8.47
CA SER A 133 6.53 -16.14 -9.35
C SER A 133 7.48 -15.34 -10.25
N ASP A 134 7.04 -14.19 -10.78
CA ASP A 134 7.90 -13.31 -11.57
C ASP A 134 9.04 -12.70 -10.71
N ALA A 135 8.74 -12.29 -9.47
CA ALA A 135 9.74 -11.79 -8.55
C ALA A 135 10.80 -12.86 -8.19
N GLU A 136 10.36 -14.09 -7.92
CA GLU A 136 11.24 -15.22 -7.67
C GLU A 136 12.11 -15.56 -8.89
N SER A 137 11.52 -15.60 -10.08
CA SER A 137 12.27 -15.78 -11.34
C SER A 137 13.29 -14.67 -11.57
N LYS A 138 12.98 -13.41 -11.21
CA LYS A 138 13.91 -12.28 -11.30
C LYS A 138 15.10 -12.47 -10.36
N ALA A 139 14.86 -12.94 -9.15
CA ALA A 139 15.91 -13.25 -8.19
C ALA A 139 16.79 -14.42 -8.66
N MET A 140 16.21 -15.49 -9.22
CA MET A 140 17.00 -16.62 -9.75
C MET A 140 17.87 -16.23 -10.95
N ALA A 141 17.39 -15.30 -11.81
CA ALA A 141 18.13 -14.87 -12.99
C ALA A 141 19.47 -14.20 -12.66
N SER A 142 19.68 -13.68 -11.44
CA SER A 142 20.98 -13.13 -11.02
C SER A 142 22.02 -14.20 -10.68
N ALA A 143 21.64 -15.48 -10.60
CA ALA A 143 22.55 -16.57 -10.24
C ALA A 143 23.37 -17.12 -11.43
N GLY A 144 23.12 -16.67 -12.68
CA GLY A 144 23.96 -17.03 -13.82
C GLY A 144 23.30 -16.86 -15.19
N SER A 145 24.12 -16.85 -16.25
CA SER A 145 23.71 -16.57 -17.63
C SER A 145 22.65 -17.54 -18.17
N ARG A 146 22.72 -18.82 -17.81
CA ARG A 146 21.72 -19.85 -18.20
C ARG A 146 20.33 -19.53 -17.65
N LEU A 147 20.24 -19.16 -16.37
CA LEU A 147 18.99 -18.81 -15.69
C LEU A 147 18.45 -17.47 -16.21
N MET A 148 19.34 -16.52 -16.51
CA MET A 148 18.98 -15.26 -17.17
C MET A 148 18.33 -15.50 -18.54
N LEU A 149 18.92 -16.37 -19.38
CA LEU A 149 18.37 -16.74 -20.68
C LEU A 149 17.00 -17.44 -20.55
N ALA A 150 16.86 -18.35 -19.58
CA ALA A 150 15.59 -19.01 -19.29
C ALA A 150 14.50 -17.97 -18.92
N ARG A 151 14.83 -17.01 -18.04
CA ARG A 151 13.92 -15.91 -17.69
C ARG A 151 13.56 -15.06 -18.91
N LYS A 152 14.53 -14.71 -19.76
CA LYS A 152 14.27 -13.91 -20.97
C LYS A 152 13.22 -14.56 -21.88
N LYS A 153 13.21 -15.89 -21.98
CA LYS A 153 12.19 -16.65 -22.74
C LYS A 153 10.82 -16.67 -22.04
N LEU A 154 10.77 -16.60 -20.71
CA LEU A 154 9.54 -16.56 -19.90
C LEU A 154 8.82 -15.20 -19.93
N LEU A 155 9.58 -14.10 -20.01
CA LEU A 155 9.05 -12.74 -19.88
C LEU A 155 7.85 -12.42 -20.78
N PRO A 156 7.80 -12.80 -22.08
CA PRO A 156 6.65 -12.53 -22.92
C PRO A 156 5.37 -13.18 -22.40
N ARG A 157 5.45 -14.46 -21.99
CA ARG A 157 4.30 -15.19 -21.43
C ARG A 157 3.82 -14.55 -20.12
N LEU A 158 4.74 -14.19 -19.23
CA LEU A 158 4.40 -13.53 -17.97
C LEU A 158 3.75 -12.16 -18.21
N ALA A 159 4.22 -11.40 -19.20
CA ALA A 159 3.64 -10.11 -19.55
C ALA A 159 2.22 -10.27 -20.11
N THR A 160 2.00 -11.21 -21.03
CA THR A 160 0.68 -11.51 -21.58
C THR A 160 -0.30 -11.92 -20.48
N GLU A 161 0.08 -12.87 -19.63
CA GLU A 161 -0.81 -13.35 -18.56
C GLU A 161 -1.10 -12.27 -17.52
N ARG A 162 -0.08 -11.47 -17.16
CA ARG A 162 -0.27 -10.31 -16.27
C ARG A 162 -1.27 -9.33 -16.85
N ASN A 163 -1.17 -9.00 -18.14
CA ASN A 163 -2.08 -8.06 -18.78
C ASN A 163 -3.51 -8.62 -18.81
N ARG A 164 -3.67 -9.91 -19.12
CA ARG A 164 -4.96 -10.60 -19.06
C ARG A 164 -5.58 -10.55 -17.66
N LEU A 165 -4.83 -10.96 -16.63
CA LEU A 165 -5.30 -10.97 -15.24
C LEU A 165 -5.60 -9.56 -14.74
N LYS A 166 -4.77 -8.56 -15.06
CA LYS A 166 -5.04 -7.16 -14.74
C LYS A 166 -6.33 -6.66 -15.39
N ALA A 167 -6.60 -7.01 -16.65
CA ALA A 167 -7.84 -6.62 -17.31
C ALA A 167 -9.08 -7.27 -16.66
N LEU A 168 -8.98 -8.54 -16.25
CA LEU A 168 -10.05 -9.23 -15.51
C LEU A 168 -10.30 -8.59 -14.15
N VAL A 169 -9.24 -8.29 -13.42
CA VAL A 169 -9.29 -7.63 -12.11
C VAL A 169 -9.79 -6.18 -12.21
N GLN A 170 -9.35 -5.42 -13.22
CA GLN A 170 -9.78 -4.05 -13.42
C GLN A 170 -11.26 -3.94 -13.78
N ARG A 171 -11.83 -4.90 -14.52
CA ARG A 171 -13.28 -4.92 -14.77
C ARG A 171 -14.10 -5.06 -13.50
N THR A 172 -13.57 -5.76 -12.51
CA THR A 172 -14.19 -5.92 -11.19
C THR A 172 -14.05 -4.67 -10.33
N LEU A 173 -12.86 -4.06 -10.32
CA LEU A 173 -12.63 -2.84 -9.57
C LEU A 173 -13.35 -1.65 -10.22
N PHE A 174 -13.24 -1.46 -11.52
CA PHE A 174 -13.80 -0.31 -12.23
C PHE A 174 -14.70 -0.82 -13.35
N PRO A 175 -15.91 -1.31 -13.04
CA PRO A 175 -16.86 -1.64 -14.08
C PRO A 175 -17.12 -0.37 -14.89
N LEU A 176 -16.79 -0.41 -16.18
CA LEU A 176 -17.11 0.69 -17.10
C LEU A 176 -18.63 0.87 -17.08
N ASN A 177 -19.09 2.06 -16.70
CA ASN A 177 -20.48 2.49 -16.83
C ASN A 177 -20.87 2.56 -18.31
#